data_AF-A0A4Q0B1I1-F1
#
_entry.id   AF-A0A4Q0B1I1-F1
#
_cell.length_a   1.000
_cell.length_b   1.000
_cell.length_c   1.000
_cell.angle_alpha   90.00
_cell.angle_beta   90.00
_cell.angle_gamma   90.00
#
_symmetry.space_group_name_H-M   'P 1'
#
loop_
_entity.id
_entity.type
_entity.pdbx_description
1 polymer ?
#
loop_
_entity_poly.entity_id
_entity_poly.type
_entity_poly.pdbx_seq_one_letter_code
_entity_poly.pdbx_strand_id
1 'polypeptide(L)'
;MDITNEQWDLICGLIEKNIPAKKIAGRPRVDDRAILNGILWICRTGAPWKDLPDRYPPYQTCHRRFQEWVKCLLWEQILSRLAVDLKTRGKIDLAECYIDGSFSAAKKGALEFGKTKRGKGTKLMAIADRNGLPIAISTHEASTHEIKLVEKTISKRFTRTKPKRLIGDMAYDSDPLDKILKGNRIKMIAPHKTNRVKKATQDRRELRRYKNRWKIERVFAWIQQFRRCQTRFDYYDANFLGFVQLACTIILLRNYF
;
A
#
# COMPACT_ATOMS: atom_id res chain seq x y z
N MET A 1 0.96 5.59 19.18
CA MET A 1 0.69 6.62 18.17
C MET A 1 -0.76 6.44 17.91
N ASP A 2 -1.50 7.43 18.35
CA ASP A 2 -2.93 7.37 18.43
C ASP A 2 -3.44 8.41 17.44
N ILE A 3 -4.59 8.12 16.82
CA ILE A 3 -5.15 8.98 15.80
C ILE A 3 -5.66 10.29 16.44
N THR A 4 -5.35 11.42 15.81
CA THR A 4 -5.84 12.72 16.29
C THR A 4 -7.34 12.86 16.06
N ASN A 5 -7.98 13.87 16.67
CA ASN A 5 -9.41 14.11 16.46
C ASN A 5 -9.69 14.42 14.99
N GLU A 6 -8.90 15.30 14.39
CA GLU A 6 -9.07 15.75 13.01
C GLU A 6 -8.88 14.59 12.02
N GLN A 7 -7.93 13.70 12.30
CA GLN A 7 -7.72 12.50 11.50
C GLN A 7 -8.86 11.49 11.65
N TRP A 8 -9.40 11.36 12.86
CA TRP A 8 -10.54 10.49 13.14
C TRP A 8 -11.79 10.96 12.39
N ASP A 9 -12.08 12.26 12.44
CA ASP A 9 -13.27 12.87 11.81
C ASP A 9 -13.31 12.66 10.28
N LEU A 10 -12.14 12.48 9.65
CA LEU A 10 -12.05 12.19 8.21
C LEU A 10 -12.45 10.76 7.84
N ILE A 11 -12.33 9.81 8.78
CA ILE A 11 -12.49 8.38 8.49
C ILE A 11 -13.61 7.70 9.28
N CYS A 12 -14.09 8.31 10.38
CA CYS A 12 -15.10 7.74 11.27
C CYS A 12 -16.38 7.37 10.52
N GLY A 13 -16.87 8.25 9.64
CA GLY A 13 -18.08 7.98 8.86
C GLY A 13 -17.96 6.80 7.88
N LEU A 14 -16.75 6.41 7.48
CA LEU A 14 -16.54 5.18 6.70
C LEU A 14 -16.51 3.94 7.61
N ILE A 15 -15.93 4.06 8.80
CA ILE A 15 -15.93 2.99 9.80
C ILE A 15 -17.37 2.67 10.22
N GLU A 16 -18.17 3.71 10.52
CA GLU A 16 -19.56 3.60 10.95
C GLU A 16 -20.46 2.93 9.91
N LYS A 17 -20.31 3.31 8.63
CA LYS A 17 -21.05 2.69 7.51
C LYS A 17 -20.77 1.19 7.35
N ASN A 18 -19.60 0.72 7.81
CA ASN A 18 -19.21 -0.68 7.74
C ASN A 18 -19.46 -1.43 9.07
N ILE A 19 -20.19 -0.84 10.01
CA ILE A 19 -20.61 -1.53 11.24
C ILE A 19 -21.72 -2.54 10.88
N PRO A 20 -21.57 -3.83 11.22
CA PRO A 20 -22.64 -4.81 11.05
C PRO A 20 -23.90 -4.39 11.82
N ALA A 21 -25.07 -4.81 11.33
CA ALA A 21 -26.34 -4.54 12.00
C ALA A 21 -26.28 -4.90 13.50
N LYS A 22 -26.85 -4.02 14.34
CA LYS A 22 -26.83 -4.18 15.80
C LYS A 22 -27.47 -5.52 16.16
N LYS A 23 -26.75 -6.37 16.89
CA LYS A 23 -27.32 -7.60 17.44
C LYS A 23 -28.32 -7.22 18.54
N ILE A 24 -29.47 -7.89 18.55
CA ILE A 24 -30.54 -7.68 19.54
C ILE A 24 -30.08 -8.07 20.95
N ALA A 25 -29.13 -9.00 21.06
CA ALA A 25 -28.54 -9.45 22.32
C ALA A 25 -27.00 -9.52 22.26
N GLY A 26 -26.35 -9.32 23.42
CA GLY A 26 -24.91 -9.46 23.61
C GLY A 26 -24.22 -8.20 24.17
N ARG A 27 -22.92 -8.32 24.46
CA ARG A 27 -22.10 -7.22 24.98
C ARG A 27 -22.02 -6.07 23.95
N PRO A 28 -22.17 -4.80 24.38
CA PRO A 28 -22.03 -3.65 23.50
C PRO A 28 -20.71 -3.67 22.73
N ARG A 29 -20.75 -3.12 21.50
CA ARG A 29 -19.57 -3.00 20.64
C ARG A 29 -18.62 -1.98 21.27
N VAL A 30 -17.36 -2.37 21.43
CA VAL A 30 -16.30 -1.47 21.93
C VAL A 30 -16.07 -0.34 20.94
N ASP A 31 -15.77 0.85 21.45
CA ASP A 31 -15.44 2.06 20.70
C ASP A 31 -14.39 1.80 19.60
N ASP A 32 -14.70 2.25 18.39
CA ASP A 32 -13.93 1.92 17.20
C ASP A 32 -12.63 2.72 17.11
N ARG A 33 -12.58 3.91 17.71
CA ARG A 33 -11.36 4.71 17.78
C ARG A 33 -10.33 4.07 18.71
N ALA A 34 -10.77 3.61 19.88
CA ALA A 34 -9.92 2.86 20.81
C ALA A 34 -9.38 1.57 20.17
N ILE A 35 -10.23 0.85 19.43
CA ILE A 35 -9.81 -0.33 18.66
C ILE A 35 -8.78 0.03 17.58
N LEU A 36 -9.03 1.09 16.81
CA LEU A 36 -8.10 1.57 15.78
C LEU A 36 -6.74 1.92 16.38
N ASN A 37 -6.70 2.61 17.53
CA ASN A 37 -5.46 2.95 18.22
C ASN A 37 -4.67 1.70 18.66
N GLY A 38 -5.36 0.66 19.14
CA GLY A 38 -4.73 -0.63 19.44
C GLY A 38 -4.13 -1.31 18.20
N ILE A 39 -4.87 -1.32 17.08
CA ILE A 39 -4.40 -1.87 15.80
C ILE A 39 -3.21 -1.06 15.25
N LEU A 40 -3.24 0.28 15.36
CA LEU A 40 -2.16 1.16 14.97
C LEU A 40 -0.90 0.90 15.80
N TRP A 41 -1.06 0.64 17.10
CA TRP A 41 0.06 0.25 17.95
C TRP A 41 0.71 -1.04 17.44
N ILE A 42 -0.08 -2.09 17.15
CA ILE A 42 0.44 -3.35 16.57
C ILE A 42 1.11 -3.11 15.22
N CYS A 43 0.48 -2.32 14.34
CA CYS A 43 1.03 -2.00 13.02
C CYS A 43 2.41 -1.32 13.15
N ARG A 44 2.53 -0.34 14.06
CA ARG A 44 3.76 0.40 14.30
C ARG A 44 4.85 -0.45 14.95
N THR A 45 4.52 -1.17 16.02
CA THR A 45 5.51 -1.91 16.82
C THR A 45 5.86 -3.26 16.22
N GLY A 46 4.98 -3.85 15.40
CA GLY A 46 5.14 -5.20 14.89
C GLY A 46 4.96 -6.29 15.96
N ALA A 47 4.56 -5.91 17.18
CA ALA A 47 4.45 -6.83 18.30
C ALA A 47 3.40 -7.93 18.03
N PRO A 48 3.55 -9.11 18.66
CA PRO A 48 2.48 -10.08 18.76
C PRO A 48 1.20 -9.45 19.32
N TRP A 49 0.04 -9.91 18.85
CA TRP A 49 -1.26 -9.42 19.35
C TRP A 49 -1.41 -9.60 20.87
N LYS A 50 -0.87 -10.69 21.43
CA LYS A 50 -0.92 -10.96 22.89
C LYS A 50 -0.20 -9.90 23.73
N ASP A 51 0.73 -9.16 23.13
CA ASP A 51 1.53 -8.14 23.82
C ASP A 51 0.91 -6.74 23.67
N LEU A 52 -0.33 -6.65 23.19
CA LEU A 52 -1.06 -5.39 23.13
C LEU A 52 -1.25 -4.83 24.56
N PRO A 53 -0.82 -3.59 24.85
CA PRO A 53 -0.92 -3.04 26.19
C PRO A 53 -2.36 -2.86 26.69
N ASP A 54 -2.58 -3.03 27.99
CA ASP A 54 -3.91 -2.99 28.64
C ASP A 54 -4.64 -1.64 28.56
N ARG A 55 -3.94 -0.57 28.19
CA ARG A 55 -4.59 0.73 27.90
C ARG A 55 -5.49 0.69 26.64
N TYR A 56 -5.32 -0.32 25.79
CA TYR A 56 -6.16 -0.55 24.62
C TYR A 56 -7.18 -1.65 24.91
N PRO A 57 -8.27 -1.74 24.12
CA PRO A 57 -9.21 -2.84 24.25
C PRO A 57 -8.53 -4.21 24.09
N PRO A 58 -9.10 -5.29 24.67
CA PRO A 58 -8.51 -6.62 24.61
C PRO A 58 -8.09 -7.03 23.20
N TYR A 59 -6.90 -7.62 23.06
CA TYR A 59 -6.30 -7.89 21.75
C TYR A 59 -7.18 -8.76 20.86
N GLN A 60 -7.96 -9.68 21.43
CA GLN A 60 -8.89 -10.54 20.69
C GLN A 60 -9.96 -9.70 19.98
N THR A 61 -10.44 -8.64 20.66
CA THR A 61 -11.41 -7.69 20.11
C THR A 61 -10.78 -6.85 19.01
N CYS A 62 -9.57 -6.33 19.23
CA CYS A 62 -8.83 -5.57 18.22
C CYS A 62 -8.53 -6.41 16.97
N HIS A 63 -8.03 -7.63 17.15
CA HIS A 63 -7.69 -8.53 16.05
C HIS A 63 -8.93 -8.95 15.25
N ARG A 64 -10.01 -9.35 15.94
CA ARG A 64 -11.28 -9.67 15.27
C ARG A 64 -11.79 -8.48 14.48
N ARG A 65 -11.71 -7.27 15.04
CA ARG A 65 -12.15 -6.07 14.35
C ARG A 65 -11.31 -5.76 13.12
N PHE A 66 -9.99 -5.87 13.23
CA PHE A 66 -9.10 -5.71 12.10
C PHE A 66 -9.47 -6.65 10.96
N GLN A 67 -9.75 -7.93 11.26
CA GLN A 67 -10.20 -8.90 10.26
C GLN A 67 -11.57 -8.56 9.66
N GLU A 68 -12.52 -8.05 10.46
CA GLU A 68 -13.81 -7.54 9.95
C GLU A 68 -13.58 -6.40 8.94
N TRP A 69 -12.73 -5.42 9.29
CA TRP A 69 -12.38 -4.29 8.43
C TRP A 69 -11.62 -4.66 7.16
N VAL A 70 -10.73 -5.65 7.24
CA VAL A 70 -10.06 -6.22 6.07
C VAL A 70 -11.07 -6.90 5.15
N LYS A 71 -12.01 -7.69 5.70
CA LYS A 71 -13.02 -8.41 4.90
C LYS A 71 -13.96 -7.47 4.15
N CYS A 72 -14.34 -6.33 4.74
CA CYS A 72 -15.19 -5.33 4.06
C CYS A 72 -14.39 -4.31 3.22
N LEU A 73 -13.08 -4.52 3.03
CA LEU A 73 -12.20 -3.63 2.26
C LEU A 73 -12.19 -2.17 2.79
N LEU A 74 -12.41 -1.98 4.09
CA LEU A 74 -12.50 -0.64 4.70
C LEU A 74 -11.29 0.23 4.36
N TRP A 75 -10.08 -0.35 4.40
CA TRP A 75 -8.86 0.40 4.10
C TRP A 75 -8.80 0.87 2.64
N GLU A 76 -9.29 0.08 1.68
CA GLU A 76 -9.39 0.51 0.29
C GLU A 76 -10.37 1.67 0.13
N GLN A 77 -11.50 1.64 0.85
CA GLN A 77 -12.48 2.72 0.86
C GLN A 77 -11.88 4.02 1.44
N ILE A 78 -11.19 3.92 2.59
CA ILE A 78 -10.52 5.07 3.24
C ILE A 78 -9.44 5.64 2.33
N LEU A 79 -8.52 4.81 1.83
CA LEU A 79 -7.45 5.25 0.94
C LEU A 79 -8.00 5.94 -0.30
N SER A 80 -9.05 5.39 -0.90
CA SER A 80 -9.69 5.98 -2.08
C SER A 80 -10.33 7.33 -1.77
N ARG A 81 -11.03 7.45 -0.64
CA ARG A 81 -11.63 8.72 -0.19
C ARG A 81 -10.57 9.80 0.04
N LEU A 82 -9.49 9.46 0.74
CA LEU A 82 -8.39 10.38 1.03
C LEU A 82 -7.65 10.78 -0.25
N ALA A 83 -7.32 9.82 -1.12
CA ALA A 83 -6.57 10.09 -2.35
C ALA A 83 -7.37 10.94 -3.35
N VAL A 84 -8.68 10.73 -3.48
CA VAL A 84 -9.56 11.58 -4.30
C VAL A 84 -9.54 13.01 -3.78
N ASP A 85 -9.66 13.17 -2.46
CA ASP A 85 -9.72 14.48 -1.83
C ASP A 85 -8.40 15.26 -1.94
N LEU A 86 -7.28 14.59 -1.60
CA LEU A 86 -5.92 15.12 -1.75
C LEU A 86 -5.63 15.52 -3.20
N LYS A 87 -6.11 14.75 -4.18
CA LYS A 87 -6.00 15.11 -5.59
C LYS A 87 -6.80 16.36 -5.93
N THR A 88 -8.05 16.48 -5.45
CA THR A 88 -8.89 17.67 -5.66
C THR A 88 -8.23 18.93 -5.09
N ARG A 89 -7.55 18.81 -3.95
CA ARG A 89 -6.77 19.91 -3.33
C ARG A 89 -5.41 20.16 -3.98
N GLY A 90 -5.05 19.43 -5.05
CA GLY A 90 -3.76 19.56 -5.73
C GLY A 90 -2.56 18.97 -4.99
N LYS A 91 -2.76 18.24 -3.88
CA LYS A 91 -1.69 17.59 -3.11
C LYS A 91 -1.18 16.31 -3.78
N ILE A 92 -2.03 15.58 -4.52
CA ILE A 92 -1.63 14.43 -5.35
C ILE A 92 -1.52 14.84 -6.82
N ASP A 93 -0.34 14.65 -7.42
CA ASP A 93 -0.07 14.90 -8.84
C ASP A 93 0.29 13.60 -9.58
N LEU A 94 -0.58 13.24 -10.53
CA LEU A 94 -0.49 12.02 -11.34
C LEU A 94 0.24 12.20 -12.68
N ALA A 95 0.85 13.36 -12.93
CA ALA A 95 1.58 13.63 -14.16
C ALA A 95 2.87 12.81 -14.29
N GLU A 96 3.50 12.51 -13.15
CA GLU A 96 4.73 11.72 -13.01
C GLU A 96 4.62 10.86 -11.75
N CYS A 97 4.47 9.56 -11.91
CA CYS A 97 4.39 8.62 -10.80
C CYS A 97 5.56 7.64 -10.84
N TYR A 98 5.95 7.12 -9.68
CA TYR A 98 7.08 6.23 -9.52
C TYR A 98 6.60 4.86 -9.06
N ILE A 99 7.02 3.80 -9.73
CA ILE A 99 6.67 2.41 -9.41
C ILE A 99 7.91 1.65 -8.99
N ASP A 100 7.77 0.85 -7.94
CA ASP A 100 8.82 -0.05 -7.50
C ASP A 100 8.25 -1.22 -6.67
N GLY A 101 9.06 -2.26 -6.51
CA GLY A 101 8.75 -3.44 -5.72
C GLY A 101 9.67 -3.57 -4.50
N SER A 102 9.10 -3.89 -3.34
CA SER A 102 9.85 -4.25 -2.13
C SER A 102 9.55 -5.69 -1.72
N PHE A 103 10.53 -6.36 -1.13
CA PHE A 103 10.36 -7.70 -0.59
C PHE A 103 10.11 -7.64 0.92
N SER A 104 9.06 -8.31 1.38
CA SER A 104 8.81 -8.52 2.81
C SER A 104 8.96 -10.01 3.12
N ALA A 105 9.93 -10.36 3.96
CA ALA A 105 10.15 -11.74 4.37
C ALA A 105 8.92 -12.25 5.12
N ALA A 106 8.46 -13.47 4.81
CA ALA A 106 7.32 -14.07 5.47
C ALA A 106 7.79 -15.18 6.41
N LYS A 107 7.36 -15.09 7.68
CA LYS A 107 7.63 -16.07 8.72
C LYS A 107 6.36 -16.86 9.04
N LYS A 108 6.49 -18.11 9.49
CA LYS A 108 5.40 -19.00 9.96
C LYS A 108 4.33 -19.45 8.94
N GLY A 109 4.74 -19.87 7.73
CA GLY A 109 3.89 -20.73 6.89
C GLY A 109 2.62 -20.09 6.30
N ALA A 110 2.61 -18.77 6.08
CA ALA A 110 1.53 -18.03 5.42
C ALA A 110 1.03 -18.64 4.08
N LEU A 111 -0.19 -18.28 3.67
CA LEU A 111 -0.75 -18.67 2.38
C LEU A 111 -0.07 -17.86 1.24
N GLU A 112 -0.06 -18.38 0.00
CA GLU A 112 0.53 -17.76 -1.21
C GLU A 112 1.99 -17.26 -1.07
N PHE A 113 2.94 -18.13 -1.41
CA PHE A 113 4.37 -17.83 -1.31
C PHE A 113 5.17 -18.20 -2.55
N GLY A 114 6.05 -17.29 -2.95
CA GLY A 114 7.16 -17.58 -3.85
C GLY A 114 8.48 -17.72 -3.09
N LYS A 115 9.34 -18.65 -3.51
CA LYS A 115 10.76 -18.65 -3.13
C LYS A 115 11.50 -17.62 -4.00
N THR A 116 12.30 -16.75 -3.40
CA THR A 116 13.26 -15.89 -4.11
C THR A 116 14.68 -16.13 -3.59
N LYS A 117 15.69 -15.53 -4.24
CA LYS A 117 17.08 -15.50 -3.72
C LYS A 117 17.17 -14.91 -2.30
N ARG A 118 16.19 -14.09 -1.88
CA ARG A 118 16.11 -13.46 -0.54
C ARG A 118 15.28 -14.27 0.48
N GLY A 119 14.74 -15.43 0.10
CA GLY A 119 13.92 -16.29 0.96
C GLY A 119 12.43 -16.35 0.59
N LYS A 120 11.63 -16.99 1.45
CA LYS A 120 10.15 -17.06 1.33
C LYS A 120 9.55 -15.72 1.76
N GLY A 121 8.65 -15.15 0.96
CA GLY A 121 8.08 -13.86 1.29
C GLY A 121 6.99 -13.38 0.35
N THR A 122 6.56 -12.15 0.60
CA THR A 122 5.56 -11.43 -0.18
C THR A 122 6.24 -10.26 -0.88
N LYS A 123 5.91 -10.08 -2.15
CA LYS A 123 6.33 -8.92 -2.92
C LYS A 123 5.28 -7.83 -2.74
N LEU A 124 5.73 -6.67 -2.27
CA LEU A 124 4.92 -5.48 -2.10
C LEU A 124 5.21 -4.53 -3.26
N MET A 125 4.23 -4.35 -4.15
CA MET A 125 4.29 -3.38 -5.23
C MET A 125 3.61 -2.09 -4.80
N ALA A 126 4.26 -0.95 -5.02
CA ALA A 126 3.71 0.36 -4.70
C ALA A 126 3.85 1.33 -5.87
N ILE A 127 2.93 2.29 -5.96
CA ILE A 127 3.07 3.46 -6.84
C ILE A 127 2.95 4.70 -5.98
N ALA A 128 3.90 5.61 -6.13
CA ALA A 128 3.88 6.94 -5.53
C ALA A 128 3.61 8.00 -6.60
N ASP A 129 2.91 9.06 -6.22
CA ASP A 129 2.69 10.23 -7.06
C ASP A 129 3.96 11.10 -7.20
N ARG A 130 3.83 12.23 -7.90
CA ARG A 130 4.95 13.17 -8.09
C ARG A 130 5.47 13.75 -6.78
N ASN A 131 4.63 13.89 -5.76
CA ASN A 131 5.01 14.46 -4.46
C ASN A 131 5.53 13.39 -3.47
N GLY A 132 5.43 12.11 -3.84
CA GLY A 132 5.88 10.99 -3.03
C GLY A 132 4.83 10.52 -2.02
N LEU A 133 3.55 10.65 -2.36
CA LEU A 133 2.41 10.08 -1.65
C LEU A 133 2.00 8.75 -2.30
N PRO A 134 1.66 7.72 -1.50
CA PRO A 134 1.23 6.44 -2.05
C PRO A 134 -0.14 6.58 -2.76
N ILE A 135 -0.22 6.11 -4.00
CA ILE A 135 -1.45 6.12 -4.80
C ILE A 135 -1.93 4.72 -5.19
N ALA A 136 -1.10 3.70 -5.04
CA ALA A 136 -1.48 2.30 -5.23
C ALA A 136 -0.60 1.39 -4.40
N ILE A 137 -1.17 0.28 -3.92
CA ILE A 137 -0.45 -0.77 -3.21
C ILE A 137 -1.03 -2.13 -3.57
N SER A 138 -0.18 -3.14 -3.75
CA SER A 138 -0.63 -4.52 -3.90
C SER A 138 0.43 -5.51 -3.44
N THR A 139 -0.03 -6.64 -2.90
CA THR A 139 0.82 -7.76 -2.47
C THR A 139 0.69 -8.91 -3.46
N HIS A 140 1.80 -9.56 -3.79
CA HIS A 140 1.85 -10.71 -4.69
C HIS A 140 2.85 -11.75 -4.19
N GLU A 141 2.76 -12.95 -4.72
CA GLU A 141 3.77 -13.98 -4.53
C GLU A 141 5.15 -13.51 -4.99
N ALA A 142 6.19 -13.80 -4.20
CA ALA A 142 7.51 -13.26 -4.44
C ALA A 142 8.20 -13.77 -5.73
N SER A 143 7.77 -14.91 -6.27
CA SER A 143 8.29 -15.54 -7.49
C SER A 143 7.92 -14.76 -8.76
N THR A 144 6.83 -13.98 -8.74
CA THR A 144 6.36 -13.29 -9.94
C THR A 144 7.25 -12.11 -10.29
N HIS A 145 7.66 -12.02 -11.56
CA HIS A 145 8.41 -10.86 -12.06
C HIS A 145 7.59 -9.57 -11.97
N GLU A 146 8.20 -8.49 -11.49
CA GLU A 146 7.54 -7.20 -11.22
C GLU A 146 6.84 -6.60 -12.44
N ILE A 147 7.42 -6.78 -13.63
CA ILE A 147 6.81 -6.38 -14.91
C ILE A 147 5.38 -6.91 -15.04
N LYS A 148 5.12 -8.17 -14.65
CA LYS A 148 3.79 -8.79 -14.74
C LYS A 148 2.80 -8.26 -13.69
N LEU A 149 3.29 -7.53 -12.70
CA LEU A 149 2.50 -7.01 -11.57
C LEU A 149 2.10 -5.55 -11.75
N VAL A 150 2.68 -4.85 -12.72
CA VAL A 150 2.47 -3.41 -12.93
C VAL A 150 0.98 -3.10 -13.16
N GLU A 151 0.33 -3.78 -14.10
CA GLU A 151 -1.09 -3.55 -14.40
C GLU A 151 -2.00 -3.88 -13.21
N LYS A 152 -1.72 -5.00 -12.52
CA LYS A 152 -2.42 -5.38 -11.29
C LYS A 152 -2.25 -4.33 -10.18
N THR A 153 -1.09 -3.69 -10.10
CA THR A 153 -0.85 -2.62 -9.13
C THR A 153 -1.63 -1.36 -9.50
N ILE A 154 -1.67 -0.99 -10.79
CA ILE A 154 -2.44 0.16 -11.29
C ILE A 154 -3.95 -0.04 -11.10
N SER A 155 -4.46 -1.27 -11.19
CA SER A 155 -5.88 -1.55 -10.95
C SER A 155 -6.24 -1.36 -9.46
N LYS A 156 -5.29 -1.56 -8.55
CA LYS A 156 -5.41 -1.34 -7.09
C LYS A 156 -5.08 0.10 -6.63
N ARG A 157 -5.10 1.06 -7.55
CA ARG A 157 -4.93 2.48 -7.23
C ARG A 157 -6.08 3.03 -6.39
N PHE A 158 -5.77 4.02 -5.57
CA PHE A 158 -6.73 4.75 -4.74
C PHE A 158 -7.38 5.92 -5.50
N THR A 159 -6.79 6.34 -6.63
CA THR A 159 -7.28 7.45 -7.45
C THR A 159 -8.22 6.97 -8.56
N ARG A 160 -9.26 7.74 -8.88
CA ARG A 160 -10.17 7.43 -10.00
C ARG A 160 -9.43 7.32 -11.33
N THR A 161 -8.55 8.28 -11.62
CA THR A 161 -7.78 8.34 -12.86
C THR A 161 -6.44 7.60 -12.74
N LYS A 162 -5.93 7.12 -13.88
CA LYS A 162 -4.61 6.48 -14.00
C LYS A 162 -3.48 7.53 -14.05
N PRO A 163 -2.24 7.17 -13.65
CA PRO A 163 -1.04 7.97 -13.89
C PRO A 163 -0.84 8.28 -15.38
N LYS A 164 -0.32 9.47 -15.72
CA LYS A 164 0.08 9.77 -17.10
C LYS A 164 1.40 9.10 -17.47
N ARG A 165 2.33 9.05 -16.51
CA ARG A 165 3.67 8.48 -16.68
C ARG A 165 4.03 7.63 -15.47
N LEU A 166 4.62 6.48 -15.71
CA LEU A 166 5.22 5.62 -14.69
C LEU A 166 6.72 5.56 -14.92
N ILE A 167 7.47 5.89 -13.88
CA ILE A 167 8.92 5.85 -13.86
C ILE A 167 9.33 4.69 -12.96
N GLY A 168 10.11 3.74 -13.50
CA GLY A 168 10.62 2.56 -12.80
C GLY A 168 12.09 2.34 -13.12
N ASP A 169 12.73 1.39 -12.46
CA ASP A 169 14.09 0.98 -12.82
C ASP A 169 14.18 0.20 -14.13
N MET A 170 15.43 -0.11 -14.45
CA MET A 170 15.81 -0.93 -15.58
C MET A 170 15.12 -2.30 -15.58
N ALA A 171 14.68 -2.86 -14.44
CA ALA A 171 13.96 -4.13 -14.45
C ALA A 171 12.62 -4.02 -15.19
N TYR A 172 12.00 -2.84 -15.20
CA TYR A 172 10.75 -2.54 -15.91
C TYR A 172 10.92 -2.29 -17.42
N ASP A 173 12.14 -2.27 -17.96
CA ASP A 173 12.39 -2.16 -19.41
C ASP A 173 11.84 -3.41 -20.13
N SER A 174 10.72 -3.25 -20.84
CA SER A 174 9.98 -4.36 -21.47
C SER A 174 9.01 -3.89 -22.56
N ASP A 175 9.24 -4.31 -23.81
CA ASP A 175 8.36 -3.94 -24.95
C ASP A 175 6.91 -4.40 -24.79
N PRO A 176 6.62 -5.62 -24.29
CA PRO A 176 5.25 -6.02 -23.99
C PRO A 176 4.58 -5.11 -22.96
N LEU A 177 5.29 -4.72 -21.89
CA LEU A 177 4.76 -3.82 -20.87
C LEU A 177 4.46 -2.43 -21.48
N ASP A 178 5.38 -1.91 -22.29
CA ASP A 178 5.21 -0.61 -22.95
C ASP A 178 3.97 -0.59 -23.84
N LYS A 179 3.70 -1.68 -24.59
CA LYS A 179 2.49 -1.83 -25.41
C LYS A 179 1.21 -1.83 -24.56
N ILE A 180 1.19 -2.61 -23.48
CA ILE A 180 0.05 -2.69 -22.55
C ILE A 180 -0.24 -1.32 -21.92
N LEU A 181 0.79 -0.64 -21.44
CA LEU A 181 0.65 0.65 -20.79
C LEU A 181 0.25 1.75 -21.79
N LYS A 182 0.79 1.73 -23.01
CA LYS A 182 0.37 2.64 -24.09
C LYS A 182 -1.12 2.49 -24.42
N GLY A 183 -1.64 1.26 -24.49
CA GLY A 183 -3.09 1.01 -24.64
C GLY A 183 -3.92 1.58 -23.49
N ASN A 184 -3.35 1.63 -22.29
CA ASN A 184 -3.93 2.25 -21.10
C ASN A 184 -3.70 3.77 -20.99
N ARG A 185 -3.10 4.41 -22.01
CA ARG A 185 -2.69 5.82 -22.04
C ARG A 185 -1.68 6.19 -20.94
N ILE A 186 -0.85 5.23 -20.54
CA ILE A 186 0.23 5.39 -19.57
C ILE A 186 1.56 5.25 -20.29
N LYS A 187 2.48 6.20 -20.09
CA LYS A 187 3.84 6.08 -20.62
C LYS A 187 4.78 5.49 -19.56
N MET A 188 5.36 4.33 -19.84
CA MET A 188 6.46 3.79 -19.04
C MET A 188 7.77 4.49 -19.39
N ILE A 189 8.57 4.81 -18.38
CA ILE A 189 9.91 5.37 -18.51
C ILE A 189 10.84 4.55 -17.62
N ALA A 190 11.71 3.77 -18.24
CA ALA A 190 12.74 2.98 -17.59
C ALA A 190 14.06 3.12 -18.36
N PRO A 191 15.22 3.08 -17.68
CA PRO A 191 16.50 2.90 -18.35
C PRO A 191 16.51 1.58 -19.13
N HIS A 192 17.08 1.57 -20.34
CA HIS A 192 17.19 0.32 -21.08
C HIS A 192 18.12 -0.69 -20.40
N LYS A 193 17.75 -1.97 -20.47
CA LYS A 193 18.61 -3.08 -20.04
C LYS A 193 19.90 -3.13 -20.84
N THR A 194 21.02 -3.38 -20.16
CA THR A 194 22.36 -3.46 -20.78
C THR A 194 22.43 -4.55 -21.85
N ASN A 195 21.74 -5.68 -21.62
CA ASN A 195 21.68 -6.86 -22.50
C ASN A 195 20.54 -6.82 -23.53
N ARG A 196 19.93 -5.67 -23.79
CA ARG A 196 18.87 -5.54 -24.78
C ARG A 196 19.40 -5.83 -26.18
N VAL A 197 18.80 -6.79 -26.88
CA VAL A 197 19.20 -7.21 -28.24
C VAL A 197 18.90 -6.12 -29.27
N LYS A 198 17.72 -5.48 -29.18
CA LYS A 198 17.32 -4.36 -30.03
C LYS A 198 17.35 -3.06 -29.23
N LYS A 199 18.52 -2.43 -29.13
CA LYS A 199 18.66 -1.14 -28.45
C LYS A 199 17.98 -0.05 -29.28
N ALA A 200 16.81 0.41 -28.82
CA ALA A 200 16.25 1.64 -29.33
C ALA A 200 17.11 2.83 -28.89
N THR A 201 17.22 3.85 -29.72
CA THR A 201 17.87 5.10 -29.34
C THR A 201 17.08 5.76 -28.23
N GLN A 202 17.70 5.95 -27.07
CA GLN A 202 17.10 6.64 -25.94
C GLN A 202 17.75 8.02 -25.82
N ASP A 203 17.03 9.08 -26.20
CA ASP A 203 17.46 10.50 -26.13
C ASP A 203 17.74 10.97 -24.68
N ARG A 204 17.50 10.12 -23.67
CA ARG A 204 17.75 10.36 -22.23
C ARG A 204 17.04 11.58 -21.62
N ARG A 205 16.46 12.49 -22.40
CA ARG A 205 15.68 13.64 -21.92
C ARG A 205 14.56 13.21 -20.98
N GLU A 206 13.85 12.15 -21.36
CA GLU A 206 12.79 11.61 -20.53
C GLU A 206 13.31 10.92 -19.27
N LEU A 207 14.48 10.29 -19.35
CA LEU A 207 15.16 9.66 -18.21
C LEU A 207 15.60 10.66 -17.15
N ARG A 208 15.67 11.97 -17.44
CA ARG A 208 15.92 12.98 -16.41
C ARG A 208 14.89 12.91 -15.26
N ARG A 209 13.71 12.33 -15.50
CA ARG A 209 12.67 12.09 -14.49
C ARG A 209 13.04 10.99 -13.50
N TYR A 210 13.92 10.07 -13.89
CA TYR A 210 14.44 8.98 -13.05
C TYR A 210 15.16 9.51 -11.80
N LYS A 211 15.75 10.72 -11.86
CA LYS A 211 16.42 11.37 -10.71
C LYS A 211 15.51 11.54 -9.48
N ASN A 212 14.19 11.51 -9.67
CA ASN A 212 13.21 11.66 -8.61
C ASN A 212 12.66 10.30 -8.11
N ARG A 213 13.20 9.16 -8.58
CA ARG A 213 12.76 7.82 -8.15
C ARG A 213 12.94 7.59 -6.66
N TRP A 214 13.88 8.27 -6.00
CA TRP A 214 14.03 8.22 -4.53
C TRP A 214 12.71 8.47 -3.77
N LYS A 215 11.71 9.11 -4.39
CA LYS A 215 10.37 9.29 -3.81
C LYS A 215 9.65 7.98 -3.54
N ILE A 216 9.69 6.99 -4.44
CA ILE A 216 9.07 5.67 -4.18
C ILE A 216 9.86 4.88 -3.13
N GLU A 217 11.19 4.99 -3.15
CA GLU A 217 12.05 4.40 -2.11
C GLU A 217 11.74 4.98 -0.74
N ARG A 218 11.52 6.29 -0.65
CA ARG A 218 11.05 6.97 0.57
C ARG A 218 9.67 6.49 1.02
N VAL A 219 8.73 6.28 0.09
CA VAL A 219 7.41 5.71 0.44
C VAL A 219 7.59 4.31 1.05
N PHE A 220 8.45 3.47 0.49
CA PHE A 220 8.76 2.18 1.11
C PHE A 220 9.40 2.33 2.49
N ALA A 221 10.33 3.26 2.68
CA ALA A 221 10.92 3.53 3.99
C ALA A 221 9.85 3.98 5.01
N TRP A 222 8.90 4.82 4.61
CA TRP A 222 7.78 5.23 5.46
C TRP A 222 6.84 4.08 5.80
N ILE A 223 6.50 3.21 4.84
CA ILE A 223 5.71 2.01 5.09
C ILE A 223 6.46 1.07 6.05
N GLN A 224 7.77 0.89 5.84
CA GLN A 224 8.61 0.02 6.66
C GLN A 224 8.82 0.58 8.07
N GLN A 225 8.63 1.88 8.34
CA GLN A 225 8.61 2.38 9.72
C GLN A 225 7.51 1.74 10.58
N PHE A 226 6.45 1.24 9.95
CA PHE A 226 5.49 0.35 10.60
C PHE A 226 6.07 -1.05 10.62
N ARG A 227 6.65 -1.47 11.75
CA ARG A 227 7.44 -2.70 11.82
C ARG A 227 6.65 -3.95 11.42
N ARG A 228 5.32 -3.95 11.54
CA ARG A 228 4.44 -5.03 11.05
C ARG A 228 4.51 -5.20 9.52
N CYS A 229 4.84 -4.16 8.77
CA CYS A 229 4.96 -4.17 7.32
C CYS A 229 6.36 -4.61 6.83
N GLN A 230 7.40 -4.59 7.67
CA GLN A 230 8.75 -5.01 7.28
C GLN A 230 8.87 -6.52 7.11
N THR A 231 8.35 -7.26 8.09
CA THR A 231 8.34 -8.72 8.11
C THR A 231 6.90 -9.17 8.27
N ARG A 232 6.43 -9.98 7.33
CA ARG A 232 5.10 -10.58 7.40
C ARG A 232 5.11 -11.71 8.43
N PHE A 233 4.36 -11.51 9.51
CA PHE A 233 4.04 -12.56 10.49
C PHE A 233 2.60 -13.07 10.34
N ASP A 234 1.80 -12.41 9.52
CA ASP A 234 0.40 -12.72 9.30
C ASP A 234 0.25 -13.90 8.34
N TYR A 235 -0.56 -14.88 8.74
CA TYR A 235 -0.82 -16.09 7.95
C TYR A 235 -1.60 -15.79 6.66
N TYR A 236 -2.58 -14.88 6.72
CA TYR A 236 -3.40 -14.50 5.57
C TYR A 236 -2.87 -13.26 4.86
N ASP A 237 -2.78 -13.31 3.52
CA ASP A 237 -2.30 -12.20 2.67
C ASP A 237 -3.14 -10.95 2.84
N ALA A 238 -4.46 -11.11 2.93
CA ALA A 238 -5.39 -10.01 3.15
C ALA A 238 -5.10 -9.23 4.44
N ASN A 239 -4.68 -9.92 5.52
CA ASN A 239 -4.31 -9.25 6.77
C ASN A 239 -3.01 -8.46 6.61
N PHE A 240 -2.02 -9.03 5.92
CA PHE A 240 -0.77 -8.32 5.65
C PHE A 240 -1.01 -7.09 4.76
N LEU A 241 -1.75 -7.25 3.67
CA LEU A 241 -2.16 -6.13 2.82
C LEU A 241 -2.94 -5.07 3.61
N GLY A 242 -3.85 -5.48 4.49
CA GLY A 242 -4.60 -4.57 5.37
C GLY A 242 -3.69 -3.72 6.27
N PHE A 243 -2.62 -4.29 6.82
CA PHE A 243 -1.63 -3.53 7.59
C PHE A 243 -0.86 -2.54 6.72
N VAL A 244 -0.48 -2.93 5.50
CA VAL A 244 0.19 -2.01 4.58
C VAL A 244 -0.74 -0.88 4.15
N GLN A 245 -2.01 -1.18 3.88
CA GLN A 245 -3.03 -0.19 3.56
C GLN A 245 -3.28 0.76 4.75
N LEU A 246 -3.26 0.26 5.99
CA LEU A 246 -3.31 1.07 7.20
C LEU A 246 -2.08 2.00 7.32
N ALA A 247 -0.88 1.50 7.03
CA ALA A 247 0.33 2.33 6.99
C ALA A 247 0.20 3.45 5.94
N CYS A 248 -0.25 3.12 4.73
CA CYS A 248 -0.54 4.11 3.68
C CYS A 248 -1.61 5.14 4.12
N THR A 249 -2.64 4.70 4.85
CA THR A 249 -3.70 5.57 5.38
C THR A 249 -3.10 6.62 6.31
N ILE A 250 -2.22 6.21 7.24
CA ILE A 250 -1.54 7.14 8.14
C ILE A 250 -0.59 8.08 7.38
N ILE A 251 0.10 7.59 6.34
CA ILE A 251 0.95 8.45 5.49
C ILE A 251 0.10 9.55 4.82
N LEU A 252 -1.04 9.20 4.24
CA LEU A 252 -1.94 10.18 3.61
C LEU A 252 -2.54 11.15 4.62
N LEU A 253 -2.99 10.66 5.79
CA LEU A 253 -3.56 11.49 6.85
C LEU A 253 -2.56 12.53 7.39
N ARG A 254 -1.27 12.19 7.51
CA ARG A 254 -0.23 13.13 7.93
C ARG A 254 0.04 14.25 6.92
N ASN A 255 -0.26 14.01 5.63
CA ASN A 255 -0.10 15.00 4.56
C ASN A 255 -1.45 15.65 4.19
N TYR A 256 -2.50 15.38 4.96
CA TYR A 256 -3.86 15.80 4.64
C TYR A 256 -4.12 17.27 4.94
N PHE A 257 -3.65 17.74 6.10
CA PHE A 257 -3.70 19.14 6.52
C PHE A 257 -2.58 19.93 5.86
#